data_AF-A0A7J2YB50-F1
#
_entry.id   AF-A0A7J2YB50-F1
#
_cell.length_a   1.000
_cell.length_b   1.000
_cell.length_c   1.000
_cell.angle_alpha   90.00
_cell.angle_beta   90.00
_cell.angle_gamma   90.00
#
_symmetry.space_group_name_H-M   'P 1'
#
loop_
_entity.id
_entity.type
_entity.pdbx_description
1 polymer ?
#
loop_
_entity_poly.entity_id
_entity_poly.type
_entity_poly.pdbx_seq_one_letter_code
_entity_poly.pdbx_strand_id
1 'polypeptide(L)'
;MGLFGKKFKCDKCGAKFGKEHELLDHAKQAHGASVQDYNIEAGRAYSGVKPIRVELEVSEIKAAETRYWVNELTNQYADLVVTNVEIKPDKVIFDVGSPSMGDLTAADIKFRINEYLTMNIPPFECKQVRVG
;
A
#
# COMPACT_ATOMS: atom_id res chain seq x y z
N MET A 1 6.71 20.62 23.64
CA MET A 1 7.55 19.52 23.11
C MET A 1 6.61 18.52 22.43
N GLY A 2 6.67 18.42 21.10
CA GLY A 2 5.66 17.74 20.28
C GLY A 2 5.64 16.21 20.44
N LEU A 3 4.43 15.66 20.51
CA LEU A 3 4.09 14.25 20.69
C LEU A 3 4.51 13.38 19.49
N PHE A 4 5.59 12.59 19.61
CA PHE A 4 5.76 11.40 18.76
C PHE A 4 5.09 10.21 19.46
N GLY A 5 3.77 10.09 19.31
CA GLY A 5 3.00 8.98 19.87
C GLY A 5 3.41 7.65 19.24
N LYS A 6 3.60 6.62 20.08
CA LYS A 6 3.81 5.23 19.64
C LYS A 6 2.56 4.71 18.93
N LYS A 7 2.48 4.94 17.61
CA LYS A 7 1.27 4.70 16.80
C LYS A 7 1.16 3.27 16.26
N PHE A 8 2.24 2.48 16.33
CA PHE A 8 2.30 1.13 15.78
C PHE A 8 2.15 0.11 16.91
N LYS A 9 1.26 -0.89 16.77
CA LYS A 9 0.97 -1.89 17.80
C LYS A 9 1.02 -3.31 17.24
N CYS A 10 1.65 -4.23 17.97
CA CYS A 10 1.66 -5.65 17.65
C CYS A 10 0.33 -6.28 18.06
N ASP A 11 -0.32 -6.97 17.13
CA ASP A 11 -1.60 -7.60 17.40
C ASP A 11 -1.48 -8.93 18.16
N LYS A 12 -0.33 -9.61 18.04
CA LYS A 12 -0.08 -10.87 18.76
C LYS A 12 0.16 -10.67 20.26
N CYS A 13 0.75 -9.55 20.67
CA CYS A 13 1.11 -9.34 22.09
C CYS A 13 0.80 -7.94 22.67
N GLY A 14 0.30 -7.01 21.85
CA GLY A 14 -0.08 -5.67 22.28
C GLY A 14 1.07 -4.67 22.44
N ALA A 15 2.32 -5.05 22.17
CA ALA A 15 3.48 -4.15 22.26
C ALA A 15 3.34 -2.93 21.33
N LYS A 16 3.69 -1.73 21.81
CA LYS A 16 3.58 -0.48 21.05
C LYS A 16 4.95 0.10 20.72
N PHE A 17 5.07 0.59 19.49
CA PHE A 17 6.32 1.06 18.91
C PHE A 17 6.18 2.47 18.36
N GLY A 18 7.29 3.22 18.41
CA GLY A 18 7.35 4.57 17.88
C GLY A 18 7.37 4.55 16.35
N LYS A 19 7.96 3.49 15.78
CA LYS A 19 8.19 3.33 14.35
C LYS A 19 7.76 1.93 13.89
N GLU A 20 7.37 1.86 12.63
CA GLU A 20 6.87 0.65 11.97
C GLU A 20 7.91 -0.48 11.90
N HIS A 21 9.18 -0.17 11.58
CA HIS A 21 10.22 -1.20 11.51
C HIS A 21 10.49 -1.86 12.88
N GLU A 22 10.31 -1.13 13.97
CA GLU A 22 10.46 -1.69 15.32
C GLU A 22 9.35 -2.71 15.62
N LEU A 23 8.13 -2.47 15.10
CA LEU A 23 7.05 -3.44 15.16
C LEU A 23 7.36 -4.68 14.30
N LEU A 24 7.91 -4.50 13.10
CA LEU A 24 8.32 -5.62 12.23
C LEU A 24 9.45 -6.46 12.83
N ASP A 25 10.48 -5.85 13.43
CA ASP A 25 11.58 -6.58 14.07
C ASP A 25 11.11 -7.34 15.31
N HIS A 26 10.25 -6.72 16.11
CA HIS A 26 9.60 -7.39 17.23
C HIS A 26 8.80 -8.61 16.76
N ALA A 27 7.99 -8.45 15.71
CA ALA A 27 7.18 -9.51 15.15
C ALA A 27 7.99 -10.74 14.73
N LYS A 28 9.13 -10.52 14.08
CA LYS A 28 10.05 -11.58 13.64
C LYS A 28 10.70 -12.30 14.81
N GLN A 29 11.27 -11.55 15.75
CA GLN A 29 12.06 -12.13 16.84
C GLN A 29 11.19 -12.77 17.92
N ALA A 30 10.05 -12.17 18.24
CA ALA A 30 9.20 -12.61 19.36
C ALA A 30 8.15 -13.66 18.95
N HIS A 31 7.71 -13.64 17.69
CA HIS A 31 6.59 -14.48 17.23
C HIS A 31 6.92 -15.32 15.99
N GLY A 32 8.19 -15.35 15.57
CA GLY A 32 8.65 -16.10 14.39
C GLY A 32 7.95 -15.69 13.09
N ALA A 33 7.36 -14.50 13.05
CA ALA A 33 6.55 -14.05 11.92
C ALA A 33 7.44 -13.54 10.78
N SER A 34 7.09 -13.86 9.53
CA SER A 34 7.81 -13.32 8.37
C SER A 34 7.34 -11.88 8.08
N VAL A 35 8.11 -11.10 7.31
CA VAL A 35 7.69 -9.73 6.90
C VAL A 35 6.32 -9.74 6.21
N GLN A 36 5.94 -10.87 5.60
CA GLN A 36 4.68 -11.08 4.89
C GLN A 36 3.47 -11.15 5.84
N ASP A 37 3.69 -11.41 7.13
CA ASP A 37 2.62 -11.51 8.14
C ASP A 37 2.18 -10.14 8.69
N TYR A 38 2.97 -9.08 8.46
CA TYR A 38 2.73 -7.75 9.00
C TYR A 38 2.64 -6.73 7.88
N ASN A 39 1.41 -6.47 7.45
CA ASN A 39 1.09 -5.41 6.52
C ASN A 39 1.12 -4.07 7.27
N ILE A 40 2.32 -3.53 7.49
CA ILE A 40 2.49 -2.21 8.07
C ILE A 40 2.68 -1.22 6.92
N GLU A 41 2.00 -0.08 7.04
CA GLU A 41 2.21 1.04 6.16
C GLU A 41 2.85 2.21 6.90
N ALA A 42 3.66 2.91 6.10
CA ALA A 42 3.93 4.34 6.08
C ALA A 42 5.16 4.84 6.87
N GLY A 43 6.26 5.02 6.14
CA GLY A 43 7.37 5.83 6.66
C GLY A 43 8.58 6.19 5.79
N ARG A 44 8.85 5.60 4.62
CA ARG A 44 9.92 6.15 3.77
C ARG A 44 9.37 7.32 2.96
N ALA A 45 9.70 8.53 3.42
CA ALA A 45 9.70 9.70 2.55
C ALA A 45 10.66 9.40 1.40
N TYR A 46 10.11 8.96 0.27
CA TYR A 46 10.85 8.81 -0.97
C TYR A 46 11.12 10.21 -1.52
N SER A 47 12.15 10.87 -0.99
CA SER A 47 12.58 12.18 -1.48
C SER A 47 12.98 12.05 -2.96
N GLY A 48 12.24 12.72 -3.85
CA GLY A 48 12.50 12.73 -5.29
C GLY A 48 11.56 11.87 -6.14
N VAL A 49 10.68 11.07 -5.52
CA VAL A 49 9.62 10.37 -6.24
C VAL A 49 8.41 11.29 -6.31
N LYS A 50 7.90 11.53 -7.53
CA LYS A 50 6.63 12.21 -7.74
C LYS A 50 5.54 11.15 -7.85
N PRO A 51 4.85 10.79 -6.74
CA PRO A 51 3.77 9.82 -6.82
C PRO A 51 2.63 10.33 -7.69
N ILE A 52 1.98 9.40 -8.37
CA ILE A 52 0.81 9.63 -9.22
C ILE A 52 -0.37 8.98 -8.54
N ARG A 53 -1.47 9.73 -8.42
CA ARG A 53 -2.65 9.26 -7.71
C ARG A 53 -3.45 8.32 -8.61
N VAL A 54 -3.89 7.21 -8.03
CA VAL A 54 -4.82 6.26 -8.62
C VAL A 54 -6.13 6.31 -7.84
N GLU A 55 -7.23 6.48 -8.56
CA GLU A 55 -8.58 6.38 -8.02
C GLU A 55 -9.36 5.32 -8.80
N LEU A 56 -9.79 4.27 -8.09
CA LEU A 56 -10.66 3.23 -8.62
C LEU A 56 -12.08 3.50 -8.11
N GLU A 57 -13.05 3.63 -9.00
CA GLU A 57 -14.46 3.55 -8.65
C GLU A 57 -14.86 2.07 -8.60
N VAL A 58 -15.46 1.62 -7.50
CA VAL A 58 -15.67 0.20 -7.24
C VAL A 58 -17.02 -0.12 -6.58
N SER A 59 -17.40 -1.40 -6.57
CA SER A 59 -18.46 -1.97 -5.73
C SER A 59 -18.00 -3.26 -5.05
N GLU A 60 -18.81 -3.76 -4.09
CA GLU A 60 -18.59 -5.04 -3.41
C GLU A 60 -17.23 -5.16 -2.70
N ILE A 61 -16.79 -4.08 -2.05
CA ILE A 61 -15.48 -4.03 -1.39
C ILE A 61 -15.39 -4.99 -0.21
N LYS A 62 -14.23 -5.66 -0.11
CA LYS A 62 -13.78 -6.34 1.09
C LYS A 62 -12.51 -5.69 1.63
N ALA A 63 -12.66 -4.71 2.51
CA ALA A 63 -11.59 -3.75 2.84
C ALA A 63 -10.22 -4.37 3.19
N ALA A 64 -10.18 -5.46 3.96
CA ALA A 64 -8.92 -6.13 4.30
C ALA A 64 -8.25 -6.79 3.08
N GLU A 65 -9.04 -7.52 2.28
CA GLU A 65 -8.56 -8.13 1.02
C GLU A 65 -8.15 -7.05 0.02
N THR A 66 -8.91 -5.95 -0.09
CA THR A 66 -8.60 -4.80 -0.93
C THR A 66 -7.27 -4.17 -0.56
N ARG A 67 -7.01 -3.97 0.73
CA ARG A 67 -5.73 -3.44 1.23
C ARG A 67 -4.56 -4.35 0.86
N TYR A 68 -4.74 -5.65 1.02
CA TYR A 68 -3.75 -6.65 0.63
C TYR A 68 -3.49 -6.59 -0.89
N TRP A 69 -4.54 -6.64 -1.69
CA TRP A 69 -4.46 -6.56 -3.16
C TRP A 69 -3.74 -5.28 -3.63
N VAL A 70 -4.01 -4.13 -3.02
CA VAL A 70 -3.30 -2.88 -3.36
C VAL A 70 -1.81 -2.98 -3.05
N ASN A 71 -1.43 -3.62 -1.94
CA ASN A 71 -0.02 -3.75 -1.54
C ASN A 71 0.75 -4.79 -2.38
N GLU A 72 0.07 -5.81 -2.90
CA GLU A 72 0.64 -6.79 -3.84
C GLU A 72 1.10 -6.16 -5.16
N LEU A 73 0.63 -4.95 -5.50
CA LEU A 73 1.14 -4.20 -6.64
C LEU A 73 2.66 -3.93 -6.52
N THR A 74 3.15 -3.70 -5.30
CA THR A 74 4.60 -3.52 -5.02
C THR A 74 5.37 -4.82 -5.23
N ASN A 75 4.75 -5.99 -4.98
CA ASN A 75 5.38 -7.29 -5.17
C ASN A 75 5.44 -7.69 -6.64
N GLN A 76 4.37 -7.41 -7.39
CA GLN A 76 4.32 -7.73 -8.83
C GLN A 76 5.22 -6.82 -9.66
N TYR A 77 5.35 -5.54 -9.27
CA TYR A 77 6.19 -4.56 -9.95
C TYR A 77 7.25 -4.03 -8.97
N ALA A 78 8.42 -4.67 -8.97
CA ALA A 78 9.50 -4.40 -8.01
C ALA A 78 9.99 -2.94 -7.98
N ASP A 79 9.81 -2.21 -9.08
CA ASP A 79 10.17 -0.79 -9.20
C ASP A 79 9.07 0.16 -8.76
N LEU A 80 7.85 -0.33 -8.50
CA LEU A 80 6.73 0.49 -8.04
C LEU A 80 6.60 0.44 -6.52
N VAL A 81 6.20 1.56 -5.95
CA VAL A 81 5.86 1.69 -4.54
C VAL A 81 4.46 2.24 -4.41
N VAL A 82 3.70 1.69 -3.46
CA VAL A 82 2.36 2.16 -3.12
C VAL A 82 2.38 2.87 -1.77
N THR A 83 1.69 4.00 -1.67
CA THR A 83 1.52 4.79 -0.45
C THR A 83 0.13 5.41 -0.37
N ASN A 84 -0.20 6.02 0.78
CA ASN A 84 -1.45 6.78 0.99
C ASN A 84 -2.72 6.01 0.62
N VAL A 85 -2.76 4.71 0.94
CA VAL A 85 -3.90 3.85 0.60
C VAL A 85 -5.12 4.23 1.47
N GLU A 86 -6.21 4.59 0.81
CA GLU A 86 -7.51 4.90 1.37
C GLU A 86 -8.58 4.00 0.72
N ILE A 87 -9.39 3.33 1.55
CA ILE A 87 -10.43 2.41 1.10
C ILE A 87 -11.78 2.93 1.60
N LYS A 88 -12.68 3.22 0.66
CA LYS A 88 -14.06 3.69 0.87
C LYS A 88 -15.04 2.68 0.26
N PRO A 89 -16.32 2.67 0.63
CA PRO A 89 -17.29 1.72 0.07
C PRO A 89 -17.40 1.75 -1.46
N ASP A 90 -17.19 2.91 -2.08
CA ASP A 90 -17.33 3.16 -3.51
C ASP A 90 -16.00 3.47 -4.21
N LYS A 91 -14.90 3.57 -3.47
CA LYS A 91 -13.60 3.99 -4.01
C LYS A 91 -12.41 3.33 -3.34
N VAL A 92 -11.38 3.03 -4.13
CA VAL A 92 -10.02 2.73 -3.65
C VAL A 92 -9.09 3.80 -4.17
N ILE A 93 -8.33 4.42 -3.29
CA ILE A 93 -7.43 5.52 -3.63
C ILE A 93 -6.05 5.22 -3.08
N PHE A 94 -5.03 5.38 -3.90
CA PHE A 94 -3.64 5.17 -3.49
C PHE A 94 -2.70 5.92 -4.42
N ASP A 95 -1.49 6.16 -3.94
CA ASP A 95 -0.45 6.87 -4.66
C ASP A 95 0.62 5.86 -5.11
N VAL A 96 0.95 5.86 -6.41
CA VAL A 96 1.97 5.00 -7.00
C VAL A 96 3.16 5.83 -7.43
N GLY A 97 4.37 5.42 -7.06
CA GLY A 97 5.60 6.02 -7.56
C GLY A 97 6.66 4.97 -7.87
N SER A 98 7.83 5.42 -8.31
CA SER A 98 9.00 4.55 -8.49
C SER A 98 10.26 5.25 -7.98
N PRO A 99 11.06 4.61 -7.12
CA PRO A 99 12.37 5.12 -6.71
C PRO A 99 13.42 5.07 -7.83
N SER A 100 13.26 4.18 -8.81
CA SER A 100 14.20 3.92 -9.90
C SER A 100 13.81 4.61 -11.21
N MET A 101 12.55 5.05 -11.35
CA MET A 101 12.01 5.71 -12.56
C MET A 101 11.50 7.12 -12.24
N GLY A 102 12.28 8.13 -12.68
CA GLY A 102 11.99 9.55 -12.41
C GLY A 102 10.99 10.20 -13.36
N ASP A 103 10.65 9.55 -14.47
CA ASP A 103 9.83 10.07 -15.57
C ASP A 103 8.48 9.36 -15.72
N LEU A 104 8.03 8.62 -14.69
CA LEU A 104 6.71 8.00 -14.68
C LEU A 104 5.62 9.00 -15.04
N THR A 105 4.78 8.61 -16.00
CA THR A 105 3.62 9.39 -16.41
C THR A 105 2.33 8.74 -15.91
N ALA A 106 1.24 9.52 -15.90
CA ALA A 106 -0.08 8.99 -15.58
C ALA A 106 -0.53 7.90 -16.58
N ALA A 107 -0.05 7.95 -17.83
CA ALA A 107 -0.34 6.92 -18.83
C ALA A 107 0.35 5.60 -18.48
N ASP A 108 1.61 5.64 -18.03
CA ASP A 108 2.36 4.44 -17.62
C ASP A 108 1.68 3.76 -16.43
N ILE A 109 1.33 4.54 -15.41
CA ILE A 109 0.62 4.01 -14.23
C ILE A 109 -0.75 3.47 -14.63
N LYS A 110 -1.51 4.19 -15.46
CA LYS A 110 -2.82 3.69 -15.93
C LYS A 110 -2.69 2.37 -16.69
N PHE A 111 -1.67 2.21 -17.51
CA PHE A 111 -1.39 0.95 -18.19
C PHE A 111 -1.12 -0.18 -17.19
N ARG A 112 -0.24 0.05 -16.20
CA ARG A 112 0.10 -0.95 -15.17
C ARG A 112 -1.10 -1.33 -14.29
N ILE A 113 -1.93 -0.37 -13.89
CA ILE A 113 -3.14 -0.66 -13.11
C ILE A 113 -4.11 -1.53 -13.91
N ASN A 114 -4.31 -1.22 -15.20
CA ASN A 114 -5.19 -2.03 -16.05
C ASN A 114 -4.64 -3.44 -16.24
N GLU A 115 -3.33 -3.59 -16.47
CA GLU A 115 -2.67 -4.90 -16.53
C GLU A 115 -2.82 -5.67 -15.22
N TYR A 116 -2.62 -5.02 -14.08
CA TYR A 116 -2.76 -5.63 -12.77
C TYR A 116 -4.19 -6.15 -12.50
N LEU A 117 -5.20 -5.38 -12.92
CA LEU A 117 -6.62 -5.75 -12.85
C LEU A 117 -7.00 -6.92 -13.76
N THR A 118 -6.29 -7.14 -14.88
CA THR A 118 -6.56 -8.29 -15.77
C THR A 118 -5.82 -9.55 -15.35
N MET A 119 -4.65 -9.39 -14.73
CA MET A 119 -3.83 -10.52 -14.27
C MET A 119 -4.25 -11.05 -12.90
N ASN A 120 -4.84 -10.21 -12.06
CA ASN A 120 -5.23 -10.55 -10.69
C ASN A 120 -6.72 -10.32 -10.50
N ILE A 121 -7.38 -11.22 -9.78
CA ILE A 121 -8.80 -11.05 -9.45
C ILE A 121 -8.90 -10.07 -8.27
N PRO A 122 -9.41 -8.83 -8.47
CA PRO A 122 -9.60 -7.90 -7.36
C PRO A 122 -10.73 -8.38 -6.43
N PRO A 123 -10.64 -8.11 -5.12
CA PRO A 123 -11.70 -8.41 -4.15
C PRO A 123 -12.79 -7.32 -4.14
N PHE A 124 -13.11 -6.80 -5.33
CA PHE A 124 -14.09 -5.74 -5.61
C PHE A 124 -14.41 -5.74 -7.10
N GLU A 125 -15.53 -5.16 -7.50
CA GLU A 125 -15.82 -4.88 -8.90
C GLU A 125 -15.27 -3.50 -9.29
N CYS A 126 -14.37 -3.43 -10.27
CA CYS A 126 -13.84 -2.17 -10.76
C CYS A 126 -14.72 -1.59 -11.89
N LYS A 127 -15.26 -0.39 -11.67
CA LYS A 127 -16.12 0.32 -12.64
C LYS A 127 -15.34 1.32 -13.48
N GLN A 128 -14.38 2.00 -12.86
CA GLN A 128 -13.58 3.03 -13.54
C GLN A 128 -12.20 3.18 -12.92
N VAL A 129 -11.20 3.42 -13.77
CA VAL A 129 -9.82 3.73 -13.37
C VAL A 129 -9.49 5.17 -13.78
N ARG A 130 -9.15 6.00 -12.79
CA ARG A 130 -8.66 7.38 -12.97
C ARG A 130 -7.25 7.49 -12.41
N VAL A 131 -6.36 8.13 -13.17
CA VAL A 131 -4.95 8.32 -12.79
C VAL A 131 -4.58 9.77 -13.11
N GLY A 132 -4.02 10.51 -12.14
CA GLY A 132 -3.72 11.94 -12.29
C GLY A 132 -2.99 12.58 -11.12
#